data_AF-A0A261C9R0-F1
#
_entry.id   AF-A0A261C9R0-F1
#
_cell.length_a   1.000
_cell.length_b   1.000
_cell.length_c   1.000
_cell.angle_alpha   90.00
_cell.angle_beta   90.00
_cell.angle_gamma   90.00
#
_symmetry.space_group_name_H-M   'P 1'
#
loop_
_entity.id
_entity.type
_entity.pdbx_description
1 polymer ?
#
loop_
_entity_poly.entity_id
_entity_poly.type
_entity_poly.pdbx_seq_one_letter_code
_entity_poly.pdbx_strand_id
1 'polypeptide(L)'
;MKHIVIIILVSFLPYILAESNATEKVVNCPKGFKLYERVPTDRNKNTKFWCMQVVENEDVYDRPTARSVCLDYDAVITTVENQKELDDVNALIRKNNKRVAVDGVFNPKCRAFADWRMRKFGGLCAKEKELFVLEDDHTDPAFIFTKWTGEPPTASDKYKEKGDDTEIFTIAECLSLHNLLALRTKGNLKDFLCGEEPDKQVGEVSFFGVLCGCPPV
;
A
#
# COMPACT_ATOMS: atom_id res chain seq x y z
N MET A 1 41.19 62.88 -41.09
CA MET A 1 40.39 62.32 -39.99
C MET A 1 40.60 60.81 -39.99
N LYS A 2 41.06 60.25 -38.87
CA LYS A 2 41.46 58.84 -38.73
C LYS A 2 40.21 57.97 -38.54
N HIS A 3 40.00 56.98 -39.41
CA HIS A 3 39.00 55.93 -39.17
C HIS A 3 39.65 54.80 -38.35
N ILE A 4 39.14 54.63 -37.13
CA ILE A 4 39.52 53.54 -36.22
C ILE A 4 38.74 52.30 -36.66
N VAL A 5 39.46 51.26 -37.08
CA VAL A 5 38.90 49.93 -37.31
C VAL A 5 38.85 49.21 -35.96
N ILE A 6 37.65 48.88 -35.48
CA ILE A 6 37.45 48.08 -34.27
C ILE A 6 37.35 46.62 -34.71
N ILE A 7 38.37 45.82 -34.40
CA ILE A 7 38.37 44.37 -34.59
C ILE A 7 37.75 43.75 -33.34
N ILE A 8 36.56 43.16 -33.46
CA ILE A 8 35.92 42.40 -32.39
C ILE A 8 36.50 40.98 -32.40
N LEU A 9 37.38 40.70 -31.44
CA LEU A 9 37.91 39.36 -31.17
C LEU A 9 36.84 38.56 -30.41
N VAL A 10 36.14 37.66 -31.11
CA VAL A 10 35.25 36.67 -30.50
C VAL A 10 36.10 35.52 -29.98
N SER A 11 36.34 35.49 -28.67
CA SER A 11 37.01 34.39 -27.99
C SER A 11 36.06 33.19 -27.85
N PHE A 12 36.26 32.16 -28.67
CA PHE A 12 35.66 30.84 -28.48
C PHE A 12 36.30 30.15 -27.27
N LEU A 13 35.64 30.20 -26.12
CA LEU A 13 35.94 29.32 -24.99
C LEU A 13 35.31 27.95 -25.26
N PRO A 14 36.07 26.84 -25.24
CA PRO A 14 35.48 25.51 -25.28
C PRO A 14 34.78 25.26 -23.95
N TYR A 15 33.44 25.17 -23.99
CA TYR A 15 32.66 24.60 -22.90
C TYR A 15 33.04 23.12 -22.78
N ILE A 16 33.93 22.81 -21.85
CA ILE A 16 34.13 21.44 -21.38
C ILE A 16 32.89 21.11 -20.56
N LEU A 17 31.93 20.41 -21.18
CA LEU A 17 30.88 19.71 -20.46
C LEU A 17 31.58 18.64 -19.61
N ALA A 18 31.76 18.94 -18.32
CA ALA A 18 32.13 17.94 -17.36
C ALA A 18 30.95 16.97 -17.24
N GLU A 19 31.04 15.82 -17.92
CA GLU A 19 30.23 14.66 -17.59
C GLU A 19 30.51 14.33 -16.12
N SER A 20 29.55 14.66 -15.26
CA SER A 20 29.58 14.21 -13.88
C SER A 20 29.43 12.70 -13.91
N ASN A 21 30.55 11.98 -13.86
CA ASN A 21 30.62 10.57 -13.49
C ASN A 21 30.23 10.44 -12.01
N ALA A 22 28.96 10.74 -11.69
CA ALA A 22 28.32 10.23 -10.51
C ALA A 22 28.21 8.73 -10.73
N THR A 23 29.12 7.97 -10.12
CA THR A 23 29.01 6.52 -9.99
C THR A 23 27.60 6.21 -9.46
N GLU A 24 26.72 5.72 -10.32
CA GLU A 24 25.38 5.29 -9.90
C GLU A 24 25.55 4.28 -8.78
N LYS A 25 25.11 4.66 -7.58
CA LYS A 25 25.12 3.78 -6.43
C LYS A 25 24.16 2.64 -6.79
N VAL A 26 24.69 1.43 -6.97
CA VAL A 26 23.88 0.25 -7.33
C VAL A 26 22.87 0.03 -6.21
N VAL A 27 21.59 0.22 -6.53
CA VAL A 27 20.47 0.09 -5.60
C VAL A 27 20.15 -1.40 -5.45
N ASN A 28 20.34 -1.97 -4.26
CA ASN A 28 20.07 -3.39 -4.01
C ASN A 28 18.94 -3.56 -2.98
N CYS A 29 18.23 -4.69 -3.04
CA CYS A 29 17.25 -5.06 -2.04
C CYS A 29 17.78 -6.14 -1.08
N PRO A 30 17.28 -6.19 0.16
CA PRO A 30 17.49 -7.32 1.05
C PRO A 30 17.10 -8.65 0.37
N LYS A 31 17.68 -9.75 0.85
CA LYS A 31 17.47 -11.08 0.26
C LYS A 31 15.97 -11.42 0.22
N GLY A 32 15.47 -11.75 -0.97
CA GLY A 32 14.07 -12.13 -1.20
C GLY A 32 13.17 -10.95 -1.59
N PHE A 33 13.58 -9.72 -1.31
CA PHE A 33 12.84 -8.53 -1.71
C PHE A 33 13.14 -8.17 -3.16
N LYS A 34 12.08 -7.76 -3.87
CA LYS A 34 12.16 -7.29 -5.25
C LYS A 34 12.16 -5.77 -5.28
N LEU A 35 13.07 -5.21 -6.07
CA LEU A 35 13.16 -3.76 -6.29
C LEU A 35 12.04 -3.30 -7.21
N TYR A 36 11.35 -2.25 -6.81
CA TYR A 36 10.38 -1.51 -7.59
C TYR A 36 10.80 -0.06 -7.74
N GLU A 37 10.56 0.50 -8.92
CA GLU A 37 10.68 1.93 -9.17
C GLU A 37 9.29 2.55 -9.11
N ARG A 38 9.18 3.62 -8.31
CA ARG A 38 7.98 4.42 -8.05
C ARG A 38 8.17 5.82 -8.59
N VAL A 39 7.05 6.52 -8.80
CA VAL A 39 7.09 7.95 -9.13
C VAL A 39 7.16 8.70 -7.81
N PRO A 40 8.22 9.49 -7.53
CA PRO A 40 8.29 10.28 -6.31
C PRO A 40 7.11 11.27 -6.22
N THR A 41 6.39 11.26 -5.11
CA THR A 41 5.34 12.22 -4.79
C THR A 41 5.48 12.68 -3.34
N ASP A 42 4.85 13.82 -2.99
CA ASP A 42 4.81 14.26 -1.60
C ASP A 42 4.10 13.26 -0.67
N ARG A 43 3.21 12.43 -1.22
CA ARG A 43 2.42 11.45 -0.47
C ARG A 43 3.17 10.16 -0.18
N ASN A 44 4.20 9.84 -0.94
CA ASN A 44 5.09 8.69 -0.71
C ASN A 44 6.47 9.11 -0.18
N LYS A 45 6.59 10.31 0.42
CA LYS A 45 7.86 10.89 0.90
C LYS A 45 8.97 10.97 -0.15
N ASN A 46 8.59 11.16 -1.42
CA ASN A 46 9.51 11.15 -2.56
C ASN A 46 10.27 9.82 -2.72
N THR A 47 9.65 8.70 -2.34
CA THR A 47 10.22 7.37 -2.49
C THR A 47 10.29 6.99 -3.95
N LYS A 48 11.51 6.90 -4.50
CA LYS A 48 11.76 6.44 -5.87
C LYS A 48 11.93 4.92 -5.97
N PHE A 49 12.63 4.34 -5.01
CA PHE A 49 12.98 2.93 -5.01
C PHE A 49 12.43 2.29 -3.74
N TRP A 50 11.70 1.19 -3.91
CA TRP A 50 11.10 0.46 -2.81
C TRP A 50 11.28 -1.04 -3.00
N CYS A 51 11.72 -1.72 -1.96
CA CYS A 51 11.91 -3.16 -1.96
C CYS A 51 10.67 -3.80 -1.34
N MET A 52 10.07 -4.78 -2.02
CA MET A 52 8.86 -5.44 -1.51
C MET A 52 8.98 -6.97 -1.56
N GLN A 53 8.38 -7.64 -0.58
CA GLN A 53 8.27 -9.09 -0.51
C GLN A 53 6.94 -9.49 0.13
N VAL A 54 6.28 -10.53 -0.40
CA VAL A 54 5.23 -11.23 0.36
C VAL A 54 5.92 -12.22 1.30
N VAL A 55 5.83 -11.99 2.60
CA VAL A 55 6.38 -12.89 3.64
C VAL A 55 5.30 -13.88 4.03
N GLU A 56 5.61 -15.17 3.94
CA GLU A 56 4.64 -16.23 4.20
C GLU A 56 4.35 -16.37 5.69
N ASN A 57 3.10 -16.15 6.07
CA ASN A 57 2.55 -16.35 7.41
C ASN A 57 1.02 -16.33 7.31
N GLU A 58 0.34 -17.36 7.82
CA GLU A 58 -1.12 -17.49 7.71
C GLU A 58 -1.88 -16.70 8.78
N ASP A 59 -1.22 -16.39 9.91
CA ASP A 59 -1.79 -15.74 11.09
C ASP A 59 -1.68 -14.21 11.04
N VAL A 60 -1.86 -13.63 9.86
CA VAL A 60 -1.70 -12.18 9.60
C VAL A 60 -3.03 -11.44 9.49
N TYR A 61 -4.09 -12.00 10.10
CA TYR A 61 -5.43 -11.41 10.13
C TYR A 61 -5.59 -10.35 11.24
N ASP A 62 -4.60 -10.15 12.09
CA ASP A 62 -4.52 -9.01 12.99
C ASP A 62 -3.31 -8.12 12.65
N ARG A 63 -3.45 -6.82 12.90
CA ARG A 63 -2.43 -5.81 12.54
C ARG A 63 -1.13 -5.98 13.32
N PRO A 64 -1.15 -6.15 14.66
CA PRO A 64 0.07 -6.39 15.42
C PRO A 64 0.90 -7.56 14.88
N THR A 65 0.27 -8.70 14.60
CA THR A 65 0.98 -9.87 14.06
C THR A 65 1.51 -9.61 12.66
N ALA A 66 0.69 -9.06 11.77
CA ALA A 66 1.11 -8.72 10.40
C ALA A 66 2.33 -7.77 10.38
N ARG A 67 2.37 -6.77 11.29
CA ARG A 67 3.54 -5.90 11.46
C ARG A 67 4.76 -6.65 11.99
N SER A 68 4.57 -7.46 13.03
CA SER A 68 5.66 -8.23 13.63
C SER A 68 6.38 -9.10 12.61
N VAL A 69 5.62 -9.72 11.70
CA VAL A 69 6.19 -10.54 10.62
C VAL A 69 7.10 -9.72 9.70
N CYS A 70 6.74 -8.48 9.37
CA CYS A 70 7.61 -7.62 8.55
C CYS A 70 8.83 -7.11 9.32
N LEU A 71 8.70 -6.86 10.63
CA LEU A 71 9.79 -6.39 11.48
C LEU A 71 10.94 -7.40 11.59
N ASP A 72 10.67 -8.71 11.48
CA ASP A 72 11.71 -9.75 11.42
C ASP A 72 12.67 -9.60 10.22
N TYR A 73 12.30 -8.79 9.23
CA TYR A 73 13.07 -8.51 8.01
C TYR A 73 13.55 -7.05 7.92
N ASP A 74 13.53 -6.30 9.02
CA ASP A 74 13.78 -4.84 9.04
C ASP A 74 12.88 -4.08 8.06
N ALA A 75 11.65 -4.58 7.87
CA ALA A 75 10.66 -4.06 6.93
C ALA A 75 9.39 -3.63 7.67
N VAL A 76 8.53 -2.90 6.96
CA VAL A 76 7.21 -2.47 7.44
C VAL A 76 6.11 -3.13 6.62
N ILE A 77 4.91 -3.28 7.19
CA ILE A 77 3.74 -3.62 6.39
C ILE A 77 3.53 -2.53 5.35
N THR A 78 3.29 -2.91 4.09
CA THR A 78 3.12 -1.96 2.98
C THR A 78 1.93 -2.37 2.11
N THR A 79 1.59 -1.51 1.16
CA THR A 79 0.72 -1.86 0.03
C THR A 79 1.40 -1.54 -1.30
N VAL A 80 0.67 -1.70 -2.41
CA VAL A 80 1.16 -1.46 -3.78
C VAL A 80 0.83 -0.03 -4.23
N GLU A 81 1.74 0.60 -4.98
CA GLU A 81 1.58 1.97 -5.50
C GLU A 81 1.26 2.02 -7.00
N ASN A 82 1.45 0.91 -7.73
CA ASN A 82 1.26 0.88 -9.17
C ASN A 82 0.84 -0.50 -9.69
N GLN A 83 0.49 -0.56 -10.98
CA GLN A 83 -0.02 -1.76 -11.62
C GLN A 83 1.02 -2.89 -11.66
N LYS A 84 2.30 -2.56 -11.81
CA LYS A 84 3.37 -3.57 -11.85
C LYS A 84 3.53 -4.29 -10.50
N GLU A 85 3.56 -3.54 -9.40
CA GLU A 85 3.57 -4.09 -8.04
C GLU A 85 2.34 -4.97 -7.80
N LEU A 86 1.16 -4.49 -8.18
CA LEU A 86 -0.09 -5.22 -8.06
C LEU A 86 -0.09 -6.53 -8.86
N ASP A 87 0.38 -6.52 -10.11
CA ASP A 87 0.41 -7.70 -10.97
C ASP A 87 1.35 -8.79 -10.43
N ASP A 88 2.51 -8.39 -9.91
CA ASP A 88 3.47 -9.31 -9.29
C ASP A 88 2.88 -9.96 -8.02
N VAL A 89 2.26 -9.17 -7.13
CA VAL A 89 1.59 -9.71 -5.93
C VAL A 89 0.41 -10.60 -6.31
N ASN A 90 -0.35 -10.22 -7.33
CA ASN A 90 -1.48 -11.01 -7.83
C ASN A 90 -1.06 -12.35 -8.44
N ALA A 91 0.13 -12.43 -9.05
CA ALA A 91 0.67 -13.71 -9.51
C ALA A 91 0.89 -14.68 -8.34
N LEU A 92 1.39 -14.19 -7.20
CA LEU A 92 1.55 -14.98 -5.97
C LEU A 92 0.21 -15.39 -5.38
N ILE A 93 -0.75 -14.47 -5.30
CA ILE A 93 -2.12 -14.73 -4.83
C ILE A 93 -2.78 -15.83 -5.66
N ARG A 94 -2.70 -15.75 -6.99
CA ARG A 94 -3.29 -16.77 -7.88
C ARG A 94 -2.60 -18.12 -7.76
N LYS A 95 -1.26 -18.13 -7.62
CA LYS A 95 -0.48 -19.36 -7.44
C LYS A 95 -0.89 -20.10 -6.16
N ASN A 96 -1.09 -19.37 -5.07
CA ASN A 96 -1.41 -19.94 -3.76
C ASN A 96 -2.93 -20.11 -3.53
N ASN A 97 -3.76 -19.50 -4.37
CA ASN A 97 -5.22 -19.43 -4.21
C ASN A 97 -5.65 -18.96 -2.80
N LYS A 98 -4.89 -18.01 -2.25
CA LYS A 98 -5.04 -17.43 -0.90
C LYS A 98 -4.84 -15.91 -0.99
N ARG A 99 -5.23 -15.15 0.04
CA ARG A 99 -5.09 -13.68 0.07
C ARG A 99 -3.84 -13.22 0.83
N VAL A 100 -3.46 -11.96 0.64
CA VAL A 100 -2.31 -11.32 1.31
C VAL A 100 -2.81 -10.14 2.16
N ALA A 101 -2.33 -10.04 3.40
CA ALA A 101 -2.57 -8.87 4.24
C ALA A 101 -1.69 -7.70 3.75
N VAL A 102 -2.26 -6.50 3.68
CA VAL A 102 -1.54 -5.29 3.25
C VAL A 102 -1.83 -4.14 4.19
N ASP A 103 -1.01 -3.10 4.10
CA ASP A 103 -1.17 -1.91 4.92
C ASP A 103 -2.50 -1.19 4.64
N GLY A 104 -3.03 -0.56 5.68
CA GLY A 104 -4.28 0.19 5.68
C GLY A 104 -5.09 -0.04 6.94
N VAL A 105 -5.45 1.07 7.59
CA VAL A 105 -6.35 1.09 8.75
C VAL A 105 -7.53 2.01 8.48
N PHE A 106 -8.72 1.61 8.94
CA PHE A 106 -9.90 2.47 8.87
C PHE A 106 -9.63 3.80 9.58
N ASN A 107 -9.94 4.90 8.92
CA ASN A 107 -9.69 6.23 9.46
C ASN A 107 -10.67 6.54 10.60
N PRO A 108 -10.18 6.79 11.82
CA PRO A 108 -11.05 7.10 12.95
C PRO A 108 -11.94 8.33 12.73
N LYS A 109 -11.50 9.28 11.89
CA LYS A 109 -12.30 10.47 11.53
C LYS A 109 -13.56 10.12 10.74
N CYS A 110 -13.56 8.96 10.08
CA CYS A 110 -14.69 8.48 9.30
C CYS A 110 -15.67 7.65 10.13
N ARG A 111 -15.36 7.39 11.40
CA ARG A 111 -16.25 6.68 12.32
C ARG A 111 -17.34 7.65 12.82
N ALA A 112 -18.56 7.50 12.33
CA ALA A 112 -19.71 8.26 12.81
C ALA A 112 -20.52 7.40 13.80
N PHE A 113 -20.51 7.77 15.08
CA PHE A 113 -21.25 7.06 16.15
C PHE A 113 -22.78 7.07 15.98
N ALA A 114 -23.32 7.85 15.03
CA ALA A 114 -24.75 8.07 14.86
C ALA A 114 -25.44 7.10 13.89
N ASP A 115 -24.70 6.43 13.00
CA ASP A 115 -25.28 5.48 12.05
C ASP A 115 -24.51 4.16 12.09
N TRP A 116 -25.03 3.19 12.85
CA TRP A 116 -24.52 1.82 12.94
C TRP A 116 -24.40 1.13 11.57
N ARG A 117 -25.08 1.66 10.55
CA ARG A 117 -25.03 1.11 9.20
C ARG A 117 -23.89 1.66 8.37
N MET A 118 -23.20 2.74 8.77
CA MET A 118 -22.04 3.32 8.07
C MET A 118 -22.21 3.34 6.54
N ARG A 119 -23.42 3.69 6.07
CA ARG A 119 -23.92 3.19 4.77
C ARG A 119 -23.57 4.08 3.58
N LYS A 120 -23.01 5.26 3.80
CA LYS A 120 -22.56 6.17 2.73
C LYS A 120 -21.39 7.01 3.19
N PHE A 121 -20.18 6.62 2.78
CA PHE A 121 -19.04 7.50 2.92
C PHE A 121 -18.94 8.43 1.71
N GLY A 122 -18.77 9.72 1.98
CA GLY A 122 -18.54 10.75 0.96
C GLY A 122 -17.54 11.77 1.48
N GLY A 123 -17.28 12.82 0.70
CA GLY A 123 -16.38 13.88 1.13
C GLY A 123 -14.95 13.36 1.36
N LEU A 124 -14.44 13.52 2.59
CA LEU A 124 -13.13 13.01 3.03
C LEU A 124 -13.09 11.48 3.10
N CYS A 125 -14.22 10.87 3.48
CA CYS A 125 -14.33 9.45 3.75
C CYS A 125 -14.71 8.62 2.53
N ALA A 126 -14.76 9.19 1.33
CA ALA A 126 -14.92 8.39 0.11
C ALA A 126 -13.83 7.30 0.06
N LYS A 127 -14.15 6.10 -0.44
CA LYS A 127 -13.25 4.95 -0.43
C LYS A 127 -11.95 5.18 -1.22
N GLU A 128 -11.97 6.09 -2.20
CA GLU A 128 -10.80 6.51 -2.98
C GLU A 128 -9.93 7.55 -2.26
N LYS A 129 -10.33 7.99 -1.05
CA LYS A 129 -9.69 9.08 -0.29
C LYS A 129 -9.17 8.59 1.06
N GLU A 130 -9.69 9.11 2.17
CA GLU A 130 -9.19 8.82 3.51
C GLU A 130 -10.13 7.91 4.30
N LEU A 131 -10.95 7.09 3.64
CA LEU A 131 -11.71 6.07 4.37
C LEU A 131 -10.78 5.11 5.12
N PHE A 132 -9.71 4.73 4.46
CA PHE A 132 -8.56 4.05 5.04
C PHE A 132 -7.34 4.95 4.90
N VAL A 133 -6.40 4.82 5.83
CA VAL A 133 -5.11 5.50 5.80
C VAL A 133 -4.01 4.44 5.90
N LEU A 134 -2.92 4.65 5.17
CA LEU A 134 -1.73 3.82 5.27
C LEU A 134 -0.93 4.23 6.51
N GLU A 135 -0.28 3.26 7.11
CA GLU A 135 0.62 3.47 8.24
C GLU A 135 2.06 3.72 7.77
N ASP A 136 2.46 3.07 6.68
CA ASP A 136 3.67 3.39 5.93
C ASP A 136 3.46 4.68 5.11
N ASP A 137 4.41 5.60 5.22
CA ASP A 137 4.40 6.87 4.48
C ASP A 137 5.23 6.83 3.18
N HIS A 138 5.82 5.69 2.82
CA HIS A 138 6.57 5.49 1.57
C HIS A 138 5.71 5.02 0.40
N THR A 139 4.38 4.96 0.58
CA THR A 139 3.43 4.49 -0.43
C THR A 139 2.29 5.50 -0.63
N ASP A 140 2.08 5.95 -1.88
CA ASP A 140 0.93 6.78 -2.25
C ASP A 140 -0.31 5.90 -2.48
N PRO A 141 -1.38 6.01 -1.67
CA PRO A 141 -2.53 5.14 -1.79
C PRO A 141 -3.41 5.45 -3.01
N ALA A 142 -3.14 6.52 -3.77
CA ALA A 142 -3.97 6.96 -4.90
C ALA A 142 -4.27 5.84 -5.90
N PHE A 143 -3.29 4.99 -6.19
CA PHE A 143 -3.48 3.87 -7.10
C PHE A 143 -4.33 2.76 -6.47
N ILE A 144 -3.94 2.25 -5.30
CA ILE A 144 -4.54 1.03 -4.75
C ILE A 144 -5.98 1.26 -4.29
N PHE A 145 -6.32 2.46 -3.83
CA PHE A 145 -7.69 2.82 -3.48
C PHE A 145 -8.63 2.96 -4.69
N THR A 146 -8.14 2.82 -5.93
CA THR A 146 -9.02 2.65 -7.11
C THR A 146 -9.38 1.18 -7.37
N LYS A 147 -8.79 0.24 -6.63
CA LYS A 147 -8.87 -1.20 -6.92
C LYS A 147 -9.81 -1.94 -5.98
N TRP A 148 -10.77 -1.26 -5.35
CA TRP A 148 -11.73 -1.91 -4.45
C TRP A 148 -12.54 -3.02 -5.12
N THR A 149 -12.69 -4.13 -4.42
CA THR A 149 -13.73 -5.12 -4.68
C THR A 149 -14.95 -4.77 -3.85
N GLY A 150 -15.97 -4.22 -4.51
CA GLY A 150 -17.19 -3.82 -3.84
C GLY A 150 -17.10 -2.44 -3.18
N GLU A 151 -17.98 -2.22 -2.21
CA GLU A 151 -18.09 -0.96 -1.48
C GLU A 151 -17.74 -1.22 -0.01
N PRO A 152 -16.61 -0.70 0.51
CA PRO A 152 -16.30 -0.78 1.93
C PRO A 152 -17.29 0.06 2.77
N PRO A 153 -17.65 -0.37 4.00
CA PRO A 153 -17.08 -1.53 4.68
C PRO A 153 -17.78 -2.82 4.19
N THR A 154 -17.01 -3.86 3.85
CA THR A 154 -17.59 -5.11 3.32
C THR A 154 -17.92 -6.15 4.38
N ALA A 155 -17.43 -5.98 5.62
CA ALA A 155 -17.78 -6.81 6.75
C ALA A 155 -18.06 -5.97 8.01
N SER A 156 -18.92 -6.52 8.86
CA SER A 156 -19.27 -5.98 10.17
C SER A 156 -19.73 -7.12 11.06
N ASP A 157 -19.38 -7.10 12.34
CA ASP A 157 -19.91 -8.02 13.33
C ASP A 157 -20.61 -7.27 14.47
N LYS A 158 -21.38 -8.00 15.27
CA LYS A 158 -22.00 -7.50 16.48
C LYS A 158 -21.86 -8.52 17.60
N TYR A 159 -21.47 -8.06 18.78
CA TYR A 159 -21.44 -8.90 19.98
C TYR A 159 -22.04 -8.18 21.18
N LYS A 160 -22.42 -8.97 22.18
CA LYS A 160 -22.85 -8.49 23.50
C LYS A 160 -21.90 -9.03 24.54
N GLU A 161 -21.43 -8.17 25.43
CA GLU A 161 -20.75 -8.65 26.62
C GLU A 161 -21.73 -9.37 27.53
N LYS A 162 -21.27 -10.45 28.19
CA LYS A 162 -22.12 -11.24 29.06
C LYS A 162 -22.53 -10.40 30.28
N GLY A 163 -23.81 -10.05 30.35
CA GLY A 163 -24.36 -9.21 31.43
C GLY A 163 -24.54 -7.74 31.05
N ASP A 164 -24.25 -7.36 29.80
CA ASP A 164 -24.54 -6.05 29.23
C ASP A 164 -25.71 -6.16 28.23
N ASP A 165 -26.59 -5.17 28.21
CA ASP A 165 -27.65 -5.04 27.22
C ASP A 165 -27.21 -4.26 25.96
N THR A 166 -26.04 -3.62 26.03
CA THR A 166 -25.40 -2.87 24.95
C THR A 166 -24.87 -3.80 23.86
N GLU A 167 -25.28 -3.53 22.61
CA GLU A 167 -24.69 -4.16 21.43
C GLU A 167 -23.45 -3.39 20.99
N ILE A 168 -22.31 -4.08 20.91
CA ILE A 168 -21.07 -3.54 20.36
C ILE A 168 -21.00 -3.96 18.90
N PHE A 169 -20.81 -2.99 18.02
CA PHE A 169 -20.66 -3.19 16.58
C PHE A 169 -19.21 -3.01 16.17
N THR A 170 -18.67 -3.94 15.41
CA THR A 170 -17.36 -3.86 14.77
C THR A 170 -17.54 -3.77 13.26
N ILE A 171 -16.63 -3.07 12.59
CA ILE A 171 -16.59 -2.98 11.13
C ILE A 171 -15.22 -3.44 10.65
N ALA A 172 -15.13 -3.79 9.39
CA ALA A 172 -13.86 -4.11 8.75
C ALA A 172 -12.88 -2.92 8.81
N GLU A 173 -11.69 -3.20 9.32
CA GLU A 173 -10.70 -2.18 9.70
C GLU A 173 -9.31 -2.43 9.10
N CYS A 174 -9.10 -3.60 8.49
CA CYS A 174 -7.84 -4.04 7.90
C CYS A 174 -8.00 -4.21 6.39
N LEU A 175 -6.90 -4.14 5.64
CA LEU A 175 -6.90 -4.31 4.18
C LEU A 175 -6.17 -5.59 3.73
N SER A 176 -6.69 -6.19 2.68
CA SER A 176 -6.12 -7.36 2.03
C SER A 176 -6.16 -7.21 0.51
N LEU A 177 -5.21 -7.89 -0.15
CA LEU A 177 -5.23 -8.10 -1.59
C LEU A 177 -5.73 -9.49 -1.95
N HIS A 178 -6.61 -9.52 -2.94
CA HIS A 178 -7.24 -10.72 -3.48
C HIS A 178 -7.36 -10.57 -5.00
N ASN A 179 -6.93 -11.56 -5.76
CA ASN A 179 -7.12 -11.63 -7.21
C ASN A 179 -7.40 -13.07 -7.60
N LEU A 180 -8.36 -13.63 -6.88
CA LEU A 180 -8.61 -15.05 -6.89
C LEU A 180 -9.60 -15.34 -8.00
N LEU A 181 -9.18 -16.20 -8.93
CA LEU A 181 -10.04 -16.69 -10.01
C LEU A 181 -11.35 -17.29 -9.46
N ALA A 182 -11.26 -17.91 -8.28
CA ALA A 182 -12.39 -18.51 -7.58
C ALA A 182 -13.48 -17.50 -7.18
N LEU A 183 -13.11 -16.26 -6.85
CA LEU A 183 -14.06 -15.25 -6.34
C LEU A 183 -14.76 -14.45 -7.45
N ARG A 184 -14.26 -14.51 -8.71
CA ARG A 184 -14.82 -13.77 -9.86
C ARG A 184 -15.06 -12.27 -9.58
N THR A 185 -14.20 -11.65 -8.79
CA THR A 185 -14.34 -10.25 -8.34
C THR A 185 -13.82 -9.26 -9.39
N LYS A 186 -14.33 -8.01 -9.35
CA LYS A 186 -13.92 -6.90 -10.26
C LYS A 186 -12.86 -5.97 -9.67
N GLY A 187 -12.23 -6.33 -8.56
CA GLY A 187 -11.21 -5.52 -7.88
C GLY A 187 -10.18 -6.39 -7.18
N ASN A 188 -9.20 -5.74 -6.56
CA ASN A 188 -8.10 -6.37 -5.87
C ASN A 188 -7.97 -6.04 -4.40
N LEU A 189 -8.52 -4.92 -3.95
CA LEU A 189 -8.45 -4.46 -2.57
C LEU A 189 -9.76 -4.81 -1.87
N LYS A 190 -9.68 -5.35 -0.65
CA LYS A 190 -10.87 -5.56 0.19
C LYS A 190 -10.51 -5.40 1.65
N ASP A 191 -11.43 -4.81 2.37
CA ASP A 191 -11.39 -4.68 3.81
C ASP A 191 -11.90 -5.94 4.51
N PHE A 192 -11.42 -6.20 5.71
CA PHE A 192 -11.85 -7.32 6.53
C PHE A 192 -11.81 -6.99 8.03
N LEU A 193 -12.49 -7.79 8.85
CA LEU A 193 -12.51 -7.63 10.31
C LEU A 193 -11.14 -7.99 10.88
N CYS A 194 -10.45 -6.99 11.45
CA CYS A 194 -9.15 -7.20 12.08
C CYS A 194 -9.28 -8.08 13.32
N GLY A 195 -8.39 -9.07 13.47
CA GLY A 195 -8.37 -9.94 14.65
C GLY A 195 -9.42 -11.04 14.66
N GLU A 196 -10.27 -11.11 13.65
CA GLU A 196 -11.15 -12.25 13.44
C GLU A 196 -10.53 -13.24 12.46
N GLU A 197 -10.48 -14.52 12.88
CA GLU A 197 -9.95 -15.59 12.06
C GLU A 197 -10.70 -15.66 10.70
N PRO A 198 -9.99 -15.88 9.57
CA PRO A 198 -10.60 -15.87 8.24
C PRO A 198 -11.72 -16.89 8.02
N ASP A 199 -11.66 -18.04 8.69
CA ASP A 199 -12.67 -19.11 8.61
C ASP A 199 -14.01 -18.72 9.26
N LYS A 200 -13.98 -17.72 10.15
CA LYS A 200 -15.18 -17.12 10.74
C LYS A 200 -15.80 -16.03 9.85
N GLN A 201 -15.09 -15.59 8.82
CA GLN A 201 -15.58 -14.61 7.85
C GLN A 201 -16.16 -15.33 6.62
N VAL A 202 -17.49 -15.39 6.54
CA VAL A 202 -18.21 -16.15 5.50
C VAL A 202 -17.77 -15.73 4.09
N GLY A 203 -17.26 -16.69 3.30
CA GLY A 203 -16.87 -16.49 1.91
C GLY A 203 -15.45 -15.93 1.71
N GLU A 204 -14.68 -15.79 2.78
CA GLU A 204 -13.25 -15.46 2.70
C GLU A 204 -12.37 -16.68 2.46
N VAL A 205 -11.21 -16.42 1.86
CA VAL A 205 -10.12 -17.41 1.79
C VAL A 205 -9.07 -17.10 2.85
N SER A 206 -8.32 -18.12 3.26
CA SER A 206 -7.21 -17.96 4.21
C SER A 206 -6.13 -17.02 3.66
N PHE A 207 -5.39 -16.38 4.58
CA PHE A 207 -4.16 -15.69 4.24
C PHE A 207 -3.05 -16.69 3.94
N PHE A 208 -2.07 -16.28 3.14
CA PHE A 208 -0.79 -17.00 3.04
C PHE A 208 0.40 -16.13 3.39
N GLY A 209 0.19 -14.84 3.65
CA GLY A 209 1.27 -13.93 3.96
C GLY A 209 0.84 -12.48 4.06
N VAL A 210 1.82 -11.65 4.38
CA VAL A 210 1.72 -10.19 4.48
C VAL A 210 2.68 -9.57 3.48
N LEU A 211 2.30 -8.42 2.91
CA LEU A 211 3.17 -7.65 2.03
C LEU A 211 4.06 -6.71 2.88
N CYS A 212 5.36 -6.94 2.83
CA CYS A 212 6.36 -6.16 3.54
C CYS A 212 7.16 -5.28 2.56
N GLY A 213 7.54 -4.10 3.02
CA GLY A 213 8.26 -3.08 2.26
C GLY A 213 9.42 -2.48 3.04
N CYS A 214 10.51 -2.14 2.36
CA CYS A 214 11.66 -1.46 2.95
C CYS A 214 12.42 -0.62 1.92
N PRO A 215 13.23 0.36 2.36
CA PRO A 215 14.15 1.06 1.48
C PRO A 215 15.27 0.12 0.99
N PRO A 216 15.83 0.38 -0.20
CA PRO A 216 17.00 -0.36 -0.68
C PRO A 216 18.27 -0.09 0.14
N VAL A 217 19.24 -1.00 0.04
CA VAL A 217 20.57 -0.95 0.70
C VAL A 217 21.68 -0.51 -0.25
#